data_AF-A0A846C1S4-F1
#
_entry.id   AF-A0A846C1S4-F1
#
_cell.length_a   1.000
_cell.length_b   1.000
_cell.length_c   1.000
_cell.angle_alpha   90.00
_cell.angle_beta   90.00
_cell.angle_gamma   90.00
#
_symmetry.space_group_name_H-M   'P 1'
#
loop_
_entity.id
_entity.type
_entity.pdbx_description
1 polymer ?
#
loop_
_entity_poly.entity_id
_entity_poly.type
_entity_poly.pdbx_seq_one_letter_code
_entity_poly.pdbx_strand_id
1 'polypeptide(L)'
;MIFGRFGNEGELFFEIELVAVTGEQFMVDGLLDTGFTTGWLGINSQDLEALQWPLVASGIEMQTARGNELFDIHQGHIIIDGEEVTIPVHVGDEIPDFLIGARWLEIMELTINQPKGILTLSRIV
;
A
#
# COMPACT_ATOMS: atom_id res chain seq x y z
N MET A 1 -7.56 -12.48 -6.99
CA MET A 1 -6.95 -11.78 -8.16
C MET A 1 -7.50 -10.37 -8.21
N ILE A 2 -6.61 -9.38 -8.25
CA ILE A 2 -6.91 -7.96 -8.26
C ILE A 2 -6.59 -7.41 -9.65
N PHE A 3 -7.55 -6.75 -10.28
CA PHE A 3 -7.34 -6.05 -11.54
C PHE A 3 -6.88 -4.62 -11.25
N GLY A 4 -5.82 -4.20 -11.91
CA GLY A 4 -5.32 -2.84 -11.79
C GLY A 4 -5.73 -1.95 -12.96
N ARG A 5 -5.44 -0.66 -12.83
CA ARG A 5 -5.55 0.34 -13.90
C ARG A 5 -4.21 1.02 -14.14
N PHE A 6 -3.93 1.34 -15.40
CA PHE A 6 -2.78 2.18 -15.73
C PHE A 6 -3.13 3.65 -15.50
N GLY A 7 -2.22 4.40 -14.89
CA GLY A 7 -2.26 5.86 -14.86
C GLY A 7 -1.87 6.49 -16.21
N ASN A 8 -1.84 7.82 -16.24
CA ASN A 8 -1.56 8.59 -17.47
C ASN A 8 -0.09 8.48 -17.90
N GLU A 9 0.82 8.25 -16.96
CA GLU A 9 2.27 8.13 -17.19
C GLU A 9 2.74 6.67 -17.07
N GLY A 10 1.81 5.71 -17.02
CA GLY A 10 2.09 4.28 -16.89
C GLY A 10 2.18 3.79 -15.45
N GLU A 11 1.73 4.60 -14.49
CA GLU A 11 1.59 4.22 -13.09
C GLU A 11 0.70 2.98 -12.94
N LEU A 12 0.98 2.16 -11.93
CA LEU A 12 0.28 0.91 -11.70
C LEU A 12 -0.62 1.06 -10.47
N PHE A 13 -1.91 1.26 -10.69
CA PHE A 13 -2.87 1.42 -9.60
C PHE A 13 -3.66 0.13 -9.36
N PHE A 14 -3.91 -0.17 -8.10
CA PHE A 14 -4.79 -1.25 -7.66
C PHE A 14 -5.73 -0.74 -6.58
N GLU A 15 -7.01 -1.09 -6.69
CA GLU A 15 -7.95 -0.86 -5.60
C GLU A 15 -7.65 -1.86 -4.48
N ILE A 16 -7.50 -1.34 -3.26
CA ILE A 16 -7.30 -2.11 -2.04
C ILE A 16 -8.33 -1.69 -1.00
N GLU A 17 -8.69 -2.63 -0.15
CA GLU A 17 -9.65 -2.41 0.91
C GLU A 17 -8.93 -2.31 2.26
N LEU A 18 -9.11 -1.20 2.95
CA LEU A 18 -8.58 -0.93 4.27
C LEU A 18 -9.69 -1.07 5.31
N VAL A 19 -9.35 -1.57 6.50
CA VAL A 19 -10.30 -1.73 7.61
C VAL A 19 -9.86 -0.87 8.78
N ALA A 20 -10.64 0.12 9.18
CA ALA A 20 -10.36 0.91 10.38
C ALA A 20 -10.55 0.09 11.66
N VAL A 21 -10.00 0.56 12.78
CA VAL A 21 -10.22 -0.06 14.10
C VAL A 21 -11.71 -0.12 14.49
N THR A 22 -12.53 0.80 13.95
CA THR A 22 -13.99 0.81 14.12
C THR A 22 -14.70 -0.30 13.35
N GLY A 23 -14.01 -0.99 12.43
CA GLY A 23 -14.58 -1.94 11.48
C GLY A 23 -15.12 -1.29 10.19
N GLU A 24 -15.01 0.03 10.05
CA GLU A 24 -15.36 0.72 8.81
C GLU A 24 -14.37 0.33 7.69
N GLN A 25 -14.91 0.07 6.50
CA GLN A 25 -14.14 -0.37 5.34
C GLN A 25 -14.00 0.76 4.31
N PHE A 26 -12.79 0.95 3.80
CA PHE A 26 -12.45 1.98 2.82
C PHE A 26 -11.84 1.33 1.58
N MET A 27 -12.47 1.54 0.42
CA MET A 27 -11.87 1.21 -0.86
C MET A 27 -11.02 2.38 -1.35
N VAL A 28 -9.73 2.16 -1.56
CA VAL A 28 -8.78 3.19 -2.00
C VAL A 28 -7.95 2.70 -3.19
N ASP A 29 -7.60 3.62 -4.08
CA ASP A 29 -6.64 3.35 -5.14
C ASP A 29 -5.21 3.50 -4.61
N GLY A 30 -4.46 2.41 -4.58
CA GLY A 30 -3.05 2.38 -4.22
C GLY A 30 -2.14 2.33 -5.44
N LEU A 31 -1.11 3.18 -5.45
CA LEU A 31 0.00 3.14 -6.40
C LEU A 31 0.99 2.05 -6.01
N LEU A 32 1.19 1.05 -6.87
CA LEU A 32 2.27 0.08 -6.69
C LEU A 32 3.63 0.72 -6.98
N ASP A 33 4.38 0.99 -5.93
CA ASP A 33 5.73 1.52 -5.97
C ASP A 33 6.74 0.39 -5.71
N THR A 34 7.37 -0.10 -6.79
CA THR A 34 8.41 -1.13 -6.70
C THR A 34 9.73 -0.61 -6.10
N GLY A 35 9.91 0.71 -6.00
CA GLY A 35 11.00 1.36 -5.28
C GLY A 35 10.80 1.37 -3.76
N PHE A 36 9.56 1.22 -3.29
CA PHE A 36 9.24 1.05 -1.88
C PHE A 36 9.47 -0.41 -1.43
N THR A 37 10.75 -0.77 -1.33
CA THR A 37 11.20 -2.18 -1.24
C THR A 37 10.94 -2.87 0.10
N THR A 38 10.89 -2.14 1.21
CA THR A 38 10.81 -2.74 2.56
C THR A 38 9.40 -2.75 3.15
N GLY A 39 8.47 -1.99 2.57
CA GLY A 39 7.13 -1.80 3.14
C GLY A 39 6.04 -2.56 2.40
N TRP A 40 4.92 -2.73 3.11
CA TRP A 40 3.67 -3.28 2.56
C TRP A 40 2.74 -2.19 2.08
N LEU A 41 2.54 -1.17 2.91
CA LEU A 41 1.69 -0.03 2.62
C LEU A 41 2.33 1.24 3.17
N GLY A 42 2.21 2.34 2.43
CA GLY A 42 2.59 3.69 2.84
C GLY A 42 1.36 4.60 2.72
N ILE A 43 1.05 5.38 3.76
CA ILE A 43 -0.12 6.27 3.76
C ILE A 43 0.23 7.64 4.34
N ASN A 44 -0.59 8.64 4.03
CA ASN A 44 -0.48 9.93 4.67
C ASN A 44 -0.96 9.86 6.14
N SER A 45 -0.36 10.68 7.01
CA SER A 45 -0.80 10.82 8.40
C SER A 45 -2.24 11.33 8.53
N GLN A 46 -2.73 12.10 7.56
CA GLN A 46 -4.13 12.54 7.52
C GLN A 46 -5.11 11.38 7.32
N ASP A 47 -4.75 10.40 6.47
CA ASP A 47 -5.59 9.21 6.23
C ASP A 47 -5.66 8.32 7.49
N LEU A 48 -4.57 8.28 8.27
CA LEU A 48 -4.51 7.53 9.51
C LEU A 48 -5.57 7.99 10.53
N GLU A 49 -5.98 9.26 10.53
CA GLU A 49 -6.97 9.78 11.48
C GLU A 49 -8.32 9.03 11.39
N ALA A 50 -8.74 8.68 10.17
CA ALA A 50 -9.96 7.90 9.93
C ALA A 50 -9.77 6.41 10.26
N LEU A 51 -8.59 5.87 9.97
CA LEU A 51 -8.28 4.44 10.16
C LEU A 51 -8.02 4.06 11.62
N GLN A 52 -7.49 5.01 12.39
CA GLN A 52 -7.18 4.89 13.83
C GLN A 52 -6.26 3.71 14.17
N TRP A 53 -5.44 3.26 13.22
CA TRP A 53 -4.55 2.13 13.41
C TRP A 53 -3.52 2.40 14.52
N PRO A 54 -3.24 1.43 15.41
CA PRO A 54 -2.37 1.67 16.54
C PRO A 54 -0.90 1.76 16.11
N LEU A 55 -0.15 2.64 16.78
CA LEU A 55 1.29 2.80 16.59
C LEU A 55 2.05 1.57 17.09
N VAL A 56 3.00 1.07 16.29
CA VAL A 56 3.88 -0.06 16.60
C VAL A 56 5.30 0.41 16.87
N ALA A 57 5.82 1.31 16.03
CA ALA A 57 7.14 1.90 16.18
C ALA A 57 7.13 3.32 15.62
N SER A 58 7.96 4.21 16.17
CA SER A 58 8.01 5.61 15.73
C SER A 58 9.44 6.01 15.38
N GLY A 59 9.57 6.95 14.45
CA GLY A 59 10.86 7.52 14.06
C GLY A 59 11.76 6.53 13.33
N ILE A 60 11.19 5.69 12.46
CA ILE A 60 11.95 4.78 11.62
C ILE A 60 12.55 5.56 10.46
N GLU A 61 13.88 5.63 10.40
CA GLU A 61 14.59 6.29 9.32
C GLU A 61 14.54 5.46 8.04
N MET A 62 14.16 6.10 6.94
CA MET A 62 14.13 5.52 5.61
C MET A 62 14.78 6.45 4.59
N GLN A 63 15.49 5.87 3.63
CA GLN A 63 16.02 6.62 2.49
C GLN A 63 14.92 6.74 1.41
N THR A 64 14.48 7.96 1.16
CA THR A 64 13.52 8.31 0.10
C THR A 64 14.22 9.04 -1.03
N ALA A 65 13.47 9.34 -2.11
CA ALA A 65 13.97 10.18 -3.19
C ALA A 65 14.32 11.62 -2.74
N ARG A 66 13.78 12.08 -1.60
CA ARG A 66 14.05 13.40 -1.02
C ARG A 66 15.18 13.40 0.02
N GLY A 67 15.73 12.23 0.34
CA GLY A 67 16.76 12.04 1.36
C GLY A 67 16.28 11.15 2.50
N ASN A 68 16.88 11.28 3.67
CA ASN A 68 16.47 10.51 4.84
C ASN A 68 15.24 11.16 5.48
N GLU A 69 14.19 10.39 5.68
CA GLU A 69 12.95 10.79 6.33
C GLU A 69 12.59 9.82 7.45
N LEU A 70 11.78 10.31 8.39
CA LEU A 70 11.30 9.52 9.52
C LEU A 70 9.85 9.13 9.28
N PHE A 71 9.55 7.86 9.47
CA PHE A 71 8.21 7.31 9.35
C PHE A 71 7.79 6.63 10.66
N ASP A 72 6.50 6.70 10.95
CA ASP A 72 5.89 5.88 11.98
C ASP A 72 5.38 4.58 11.35
N ILE A 73 5.43 3.49 12.11
CA ILE A 73 4.90 2.19 11.71
C ILE A 73 3.64 1.93 12.51
N HIS A 74 2.53 1.75 11.81
CA HIS A 74 1.25 1.40 12.39
C HIS A 74 0.86 -0.02 12.03
N GLN A 75 0.02 -0.63 12.86
CA GLN A 75 -0.55 -1.94 12.59
C GLN A 75 -1.81 -1.76 11.74
N GLY A 76 -1.66 -1.87 10.42
CA GLY A 76 -2.77 -1.74 9.49
C GLY A 76 -3.52 -3.04 9.26
N HIS A 77 -4.77 -2.89 8.83
CA HIS A 77 -5.69 -3.98 8.53
C HIS A 77 -6.21 -3.80 7.10
N ILE A 78 -6.03 -4.81 6.26
CA ILE A 78 -6.45 -4.78 4.85
C ILE A 78 -7.19 -6.05 4.50
N ILE A 79 -8.05 -6.00 3.47
CA ILE A 79 -8.65 -7.20 2.88
C ILE A 79 -7.88 -7.60 1.63
N ILE A 80 -7.40 -8.85 1.59
CA ILE A 80 -6.81 -9.47 0.39
C ILE A 80 -7.58 -10.76 0.10
N ASP A 81 -8.14 -10.87 -1.11
CA ASP A 81 -8.95 -12.02 -1.55
C ASP A 81 -10.09 -12.39 -0.55
N GLY A 82 -10.67 -11.39 0.11
CA GLY A 82 -11.77 -11.56 1.08
C GLY A 82 -11.33 -11.95 2.49
N GLU A 83 -10.02 -12.06 2.76
CA GLU A 83 -9.47 -12.30 4.08
C GLU A 83 -8.88 -11.01 4.66
N GLU A 84 -9.21 -10.71 5.92
CA GLU A 84 -8.55 -9.63 6.65
C GLU A 84 -7.14 -10.05 7.08
N VAL A 85 -6.16 -9.21 6.75
CA VAL A 85 -4.75 -9.42 7.06
C VAL A 85 -4.20 -8.19 7.77
N THR A 86 -3.42 -8.44 8.81
CA THR A 86 -2.69 -7.40 9.53
C THR A 86 -1.28 -7.23 8.95
N ILE A 87 -0.91 -6.00 8.61
CA ILE A 87 0.39 -5.64 8.01
C ILE A 87 1.02 -4.42 8.70
N PRO A 88 2.35 -4.26 8.67
CA PRO A 88 2.98 -3.02 9.07
C PRO A 88 2.81 -1.95 7.97
N VAL A 89 2.32 -0.78 8.36
CA VAL A 89 2.04 0.36 7.48
C VAL A 89 2.97 1.50 7.84
N HIS A 90 3.67 2.06 6.85
CA HIS A 90 4.50 3.25 7.03
C HIS A 90 3.62 4.48 6.90
N VAL A 91 3.70 5.39 7.86
CA VAL A 91 2.92 6.62 7.91
C VAL A 91 3.88 7.81 7.91
N GLY A 92 3.61 8.77 7.03
CA GLY A 92 4.38 10.01 6.94
C GLY A 92 3.56 11.14 6.33
N ASP A 93 3.93 12.38 6.64
CA ASP A 93 3.16 13.58 6.26
C ASP A 93 3.23 13.89 4.75
N GLU A 94 4.24 13.36 4.09
CA GLU A 94 4.66 13.76 2.75
C GLU A 94 4.48 12.63 1.72
N ILE A 95 3.57 11.70 2.01
CA ILE A 95 3.12 10.63 1.11
C ILE A 95 1.87 11.14 0.38
N PRO A 96 1.92 11.35 -0.96
CA PRO A 96 0.82 11.95 -1.71
C PRO A 96 -0.30 10.97 -2.09
N ASP A 97 0.04 9.70 -2.29
CA ASP A 97 -0.86 8.63 -2.69
C ASP A 97 -0.71 7.45 -1.72
N PHE A 98 -1.75 6.60 -1.59
CA PHE A 98 -1.58 5.30 -0.96
C PHE A 98 -0.52 4.50 -1.74
N LEU A 99 0.57 4.12 -1.09
CA LEU A 99 1.65 3.37 -1.73
C LEU A 99 1.54 1.89 -1.39
N ILE A 100 1.40 1.05 -2.39
CA ILE A 100 1.54 -0.40 -2.26
C ILE A 100 3.03 -0.71 -2.46
N GLY A 101 3.67 -1.25 -1.43
CA GLY A 101 5.11 -1.53 -1.48
C GLY A 101 5.43 -2.86 -2.15
N ALA A 102 6.70 -3.03 -2.54
CA ALA A 102 7.17 -4.20 -3.27
C ALA A 102 7.03 -5.52 -2.48
N ARG A 103 6.84 -5.46 -1.15
CA ARG A 103 6.60 -6.66 -0.34
C ARG A 103 5.35 -7.44 -0.73
N TRP A 104 4.36 -6.80 -1.34
CA TRP A 104 3.23 -7.52 -1.92
C TRP A 104 3.68 -8.58 -2.92
N LEU A 105 4.78 -8.32 -3.64
CA LEU A 105 5.34 -9.24 -4.62
C LEU A 105 6.06 -10.45 -4.01
N GLU A 106 6.23 -10.49 -2.69
CA GLU A 106 6.69 -11.69 -1.97
C GLU A 106 5.60 -12.77 -1.95
N ILE A 107 4.32 -12.38 -2.05
CA ILE A 107 3.16 -13.28 -1.95
C ILE A 107 2.19 -13.18 -3.15
N MET A 108 2.37 -12.19 -4.02
CA MET A 108 1.56 -11.93 -5.21
C MET A 108 2.41 -11.93 -6.48
N GLU A 109 1.87 -12.49 -7.55
CA GLU A 109 2.38 -12.35 -8.90
C GLU A 109 1.81 -11.09 -9.55
N LEU A 110 2.70 -10.18 -9.96
CA LEU A 110 2.38 -9.02 -10.78
C LEU A 110 2.53 -9.36 -12.26
N THR A 111 1.46 -9.22 -13.03
CA THR A 111 1.49 -9.33 -14.49
C THR A 111 1.20 -7.97 -15.13
N ILE A 112 2.11 -7.52 -15.99
CA ILE A 112 1.99 -6.25 -16.72
C ILE A 112 2.15 -6.50 -18.22
N ASN A 113 1.18 -6.06 -19.00
CA ASN A 113 1.27 -5.96 -20.45
C ASN A 113 0.44 -4.75 -20.94
N GLN A 114 1.06 -3.58 -20.93
CA GLN A 114 0.39 -2.32 -21.26
C GLN A 114 -0.20 -2.29 -22.69
N PRO A 115 0.49 -2.77 -23.76
CA PRO A 115 -0.11 -2.84 -25.09
C PRO A 115 -1.38 -3.70 -25.17
N LYS A 116 -1.54 -4.65 -24.24
CA LYS A 116 -2.73 -5.51 -24.13
C LYS A 116 -3.69 -5.09 -23.01
N GLY A 117 -3.40 -3.99 -22.29
CA GLY A 117 -4.20 -3.54 -21.15
C GLY A 117 -4.22 -4.51 -19.97
N ILE A 118 -3.20 -5.36 -19.82
CA ILE A 118 -3.14 -6.32 -18.70
C ILE A 118 -2.37 -5.70 -17.55
N LEU A 119 -3.04 -5.55 -16.41
CA LEU A 119 -2.43 -5.23 -15.13
C LEU A 119 -3.16 -6.01 -14.04
N THR A 120 -2.48 -6.98 -13.43
CA THR A 120 -3.11 -7.84 -12.40
C THR A 120 -2.12 -8.19 -11.30
N LEU A 121 -2.63 -8.29 -10.06
CA LEU A 121 -1.98 -8.95 -8.92
C LEU A 121 -2.73 -10.24 -8.58
N SER A 122 -2.03 -11.35 -8.51
CA SER A 122 -2.62 -12.67 -8.19
C SER A 122 -1.87 -13.35 -7.07
N ARG A 123 -2.56 -13.89 -6.08
CA ARG A 123 -1.90 -14.60 -4.97
C ARG A 123 -1.16 -15.83 -5.49
N ILE A 124 0.08 -15.98 -5.04
CA ILE A 124 0.90 -17.16 -5.31
C ILE A 124 0.42 -18.25 -4.35
N VAL A 125 -0.10 -19.35 -4.91
CA VAL A 125 -0.64 -20.50 -4.15
C VAL A 125 0.43 -21.54 -3.90
#